data_AF-B6K7M3-F1
#
_entry.id   AF-B6K7M3-F1
#
_cell.length_a   1.000
_cell.length_b   1.000
_cell.length_c   1.000
_cell.angle_alpha   90.00
_cell.angle_beta   90.00
_cell.angle_gamma   90.00
#
_symmetry.space_group_name_H-M   'P 1'
#
loop_
_entity.id
_entity.type
_entity.pdbx_description
1 polymer ?
#
loop_
_entity_poly.entity_id
_entity_poly.type
_entity_poly.pdbx_seq_one_letter_code
_entity_poly.pdbx_strand_id
1 'polypeptide(L)'
;MKSSLLRDSVKKAFEFQKTVHEDPIRAQQLMEERKQLLDQASALADEDDVHATVSLKSHLDRYKRDQRLLDTVLRSQTTAQSESLQNGQDQQLLMEMREASSLENSLRGTSELLERAYYTREDLDAQNSILGSVSSRISHLGETFPFLNRILRKASVRRRRDSIILAIVISFFVLLFYFFH
;
A
#
# COMPACT_ATOMS: atom_id res chain seq x y z
N MET A 1 19.25 8.69 5.86
CA MET A 1 18.61 9.04 7.15
C MET A 1 17.13 8.64 7.23
N LYS A 2 16.27 8.86 6.22
CA LYS A 2 14.86 8.40 6.25
C LYS A 2 14.69 6.87 6.33
N SER A 3 15.50 6.13 5.57
CA SER A 3 15.52 4.65 5.59
C SER A 3 16.10 4.03 6.88
N SER A 4 16.95 4.75 7.64
CA SER A 4 17.43 4.26 8.93
C SER A 4 16.35 4.39 10.01
N LEU A 5 15.60 5.49 10.01
CA LEU A 5 14.49 5.72 10.94
C LEU A 5 13.35 4.70 10.74
N LEU A 6 13.03 4.35 9.49
CA LEU A 6 12.04 3.32 9.19
C LEU A 6 12.52 1.93 9.64
N ARG A 7 13.80 1.60 9.44
CA ARG A 7 14.37 0.33 9.93
C ARG A 7 14.39 0.25 11.46
N ASP A 8 14.65 1.37 12.14
CA ASP A 8 14.62 1.42 13.59
C ASP A 8 13.19 1.31 14.14
N SER A 9 12.19 1.85 13.44
CA SER A 9 10.77 1.63 13.79
C SER A 9 10.35 0.15 13.68
N VAL A 10 10.89 -0.57 12.69
CA VAL A 10 10.63 -2.00 12.47
C VAL A 10 11.31 -2.84 13.55
N LYS A 11 12.56 -2.51 13.91
CA LYS A 11 13.26 -3.16 15.03
C LYS A 11 12.53 -2.96 16.35
N LYS A 12 12.08 -1.73 16.64
CA LYS A 12 11.30 -1.43 17.85
C LYS A 12 9.93 -2.10 17.86
N ALA A 13 9.27 -2.28 16.71
CA ALA A 13 8.02 -3.04 16.61
C ALA A 13 8.23 -4.53 16.91
N PHE A 14 9.35 -5.09 16.47
CA PHE A 14 9.74 -6.46 16.81
C PHE A 14 10.06 -6.63 18.31
N GLU A 15 10.73 -5.65 18.91
CA GLU A 15 10.98 -5.63 20.36
C GLU A 15 9.71 -5.43 21.17
N PHE A 16 8.76 -4.61 20.72
CA PHE A 16 7.43 -4.47 21.33
C PHE A 16 6.66 -5.80 21.29
N GLN A 17 6.63 -6.49 20.14
CA GLN A 17 5.98 -7.80 20.03
C GLN A 17 6.58 -8.83 21.01
N LYS A 18 7.90 -8.77 21.23
CA LYS A 18 8.60 -9.64 22.17
C LYS A 18 8.33 -9.26 23.64
N THR A 19 8.18 -7.97 23.94
CA THR A 19 8.08 -7.43 25.32
C THR A 19 6.66 -7.18 25.80
N VAL A 20 5.65 -7.22 24.91
CA VAL A 20 4.22 -7.11 25.26
C VAL A 20 3.76 -8.19 26.26
N HIS A 21 4.42 -9.36 26.27
CA HIS A 21 4.14 -10.41 27.25
C HIS A 21 4.95 -10.28 28.55
N GLU A 22 6.03 -9.49 28.58
CA GLU A 22 6.92 -9.38 29.75
C GLU A 22 6.62 -8.15 30.62
N ASP A 23 6.37 -6.96 30.07
CA ASP A 23 6.19 -5.72 30.86
C ASP A 23 5.22 -4.70 30.22
N PRO A 24 3.99 -4.50 30.76
CA PRO A 24 2.97 -3.60 30.18
C PRO A 24 3.34 -2.11 30.28
N ILE A 25 4.22 -1.72 31.21
CA ILE A 25 4.64 -0.32 31.43
C ILE A 25 5.64 0.14 30.34
N ARG A 26 6.54 -0.75 29.93
CA ARG A 26 7.54 -0.47 28.89
C ARG A 26 6.90 -0.38 27.50
N ALA A 27 5.86 -1.19 27.28
CA ALA A 27 5.00 -1.15 26.11
C ALA A 27 4.31 0.22 25.92
N GLN A 28 3.88 0.86 27.03
CA GLN A 28 3.29 2.20 26.99
C GLN A 28 4.30 3.29 26.60
N GLN A 29 5.52 3.25 27.16
CA GLN A 29 6.57 4.22 26.83
C GLN A 29 7.01 4.12 25.35
N LEU A 30 7.14 2.90 24.84
CA LEU A 30 7.46 2.65 23.43
C LEU A 30 6.37 3.15 22.47
N MET A 31 5.10 3.07 22.89
CA MET A 31 3.96 3.60 22.12
C MET A 31 3.96 5.13 22.08
N GLU A 32 4.30 5.77 23.20
CA GLU A 32 4.34 7.22 23.29
C GLU A 32 5.51 7.81 22.47
N GLU A 33 6.68 7.17 22.53
CA GLU A 33 7.82 7.52 21.67
C GLU A 33 7.50 7.33 20.18
N ARG A 34 6.79 6.24 19.84
CA ARG A 34 6.34 5.98 18.45
C ARG A 34 5.34 7.04 17.96
N LYS A 35 4.42 7.49 18.82
CA LYS A 35 3.47 8.56 18.49
C LYS A 35 4.21 9.85 18.16
N GLN A 36 5.20 10.23 18.97
CA GLN A 36 6.01 11.43 18.73
C GLN A 36 6.79 11.36 17.41
N LEU A 37 7.33 10.19 17.06
CA LEU A 37 8.01 9.99 15.77
C LEU A 37 7.06 10.04 14.57
N LEU A 38 5.82 9.56 14.72
CA LEU A 38 4.78 9.65 13.69
C LEU A 38 4.29 11.09 13.50
N ASP A 39 4.08 11.83 14.59
CA ASP A 39 3.70 13.23 14.55
C ASP A 39 4.82 14.07 13.90
N GLN A 40 6.08 13.82 14.24
CA GLN A 40 7.23 14.49 13.61
C GLN A 40 7.40 14.11 12.13
N ALA A 41 7.15 12.86 11.74
CA ALA A 41 7.17 12.43 10.35
C ALA A 41 6.00 13.03 9.54
N SER A 42 4.83 13.21 10.17
CA SER A 42 3.68 13.86 9.54
C SER A 42 3.89 15.37 9.35
N ALA A 43 4.55 16.06 10.29
CA ALA A 43 4.89 17.48 10.17
C ALA A 43 5.96 17.76 9.09
N LEU A 44 6.73 16.75 8.70
CA LEU A 44 7.75 16.80 7.64
C LEU A 44 7.25 16.18 6.32
N ALA A 45 6.03 15.65 6.27
CA ALA A 45 5.44 15.07 5.08
C ALA A 45 4.78 16.19 4.28
N ASP A 46 5.41 16.57 3.18
CA ASP A 46 4.84 17.44 2.15
C ASP A 46 3.71 16.66 1.42
N GLU A 47 2.58 17.32 1.16
CA GLU A 47 1.31 16.71 0.73
C GLU A 47 1.41 16.03 -0.66
N ASP A 48 2.46 16.34 -1.42
CA ASP A 48 2.70 15.87 -2.79
C ASP A 48 3.34 14.47 -2.91
N ASP A 49 3.89 13.89 -1.82
CA ASP A 49 4.66 12.63 -1.90
C ASP A 49 3.81 11.40 -1.49
N VAL A 50 3.11 10.83 -2.48
CA VAL A 50 2.15 9.70 -2.33
C VAL A 50 2.73 8.48 -1.60
N HIS A 51 4.03 8.19 -1.76
CA HIS A 51 4.66 7.07 -1.06
C HIS A 51 4.83 7.31 0.45
N ALA A 52 5.11 8.56 0.84
CA ALA A 52 5.24 8.94 2.24
C ALA A 52 3.88 8.85 2.95
N THR A 53 2.82 9.35 2.32
CA THR A 53 1.46 9.32 2.89
C THR A 53 0.92 7.90 3.02
N VAL A 54 1.16 7.02 2.02
CA VAL A 54 0.78 5.60 2.08
C VAL A 54 1.54 4.87 3.19
N SER A 55 2.85 5.12 3.33
CA SER A 55 3.65 4.51 4.39
C SER A 55 3.17 4.97 5.78
N LEU A 56 2.91 6.26 5.97
CA LEU A 56 2.36 6.84 7.20
C LEU A 56 1.01 6.21 7.56
N LYS A 57 0.09 6.14 6.59
CA LYS A 57 -1.24 5.52 6.79
C LYS A 57 -1.11 4.07 7.27
N SER A 58 -0.22 3.29 6.67
CA SER A 58 0.03 1.91 7.11
C SER A 58 0.60 1.81 8.53
N HIS A 59 1.43 2.77 8.95
CA HIS A 59 1.98 2.83 10.31
C HIS A 59 0.93 3.25 11.35
N LEU A 60 0.04 4.17 10.98
CA LEU A 60 -1.11 4.58 11.80
C LEU A 60 -2.08 3.41 12.01
N ASP A 61 -2.35 2.63 10.96
CA ASP A 61 -3.22 1.46 11.04
C ASP A 61 -2.61 0.36 11.93
N ARG A 62 -1.28 0.22 11.93
CA ARG A 62 -0.58 -0.66 12.89
C ARG A 62 -0.73 -0.16 14.32
N TYR A 63 -0.52 1.13 14.58
CA TYR A 63 -0.70 1.72 15.92
C TYR A 63 -2.11 1.51 16.48
N LYS A 64 -3.15 1.76 15.67
CA LYS A 64 -4.55 1.56 16.07
C LYS A 64 -4.87 0.10 16.40
N ARG A 65 -4.25 -0.86 15.70
CA ARG A 65 -4.38 -2.29 16.04
C ARG A 65 -3.73 -2.61 17.36
N ASP A 66 -2.50 -2.14 17.56
CA ASP A 66 -1.75 -2.36 18.81
C ASP A 66 -2.51 -1.77 20.02
N GLN A 67 -3.18 -0.63 19.86
CA GLN A 67 -4.03 -0.02 20.88
C GLN A 67 -5.25 -0.89 21.24
N ARG A 68 -5.93 -1.47 20.25
CA ARG A 68 -7.09 -2.36 20.48
C ARG A 68 -6.70 -3.65 21.21
N LEU A 69 -5.50 -4.17 20.93
CA LEU A 69 -4.98 -5.35 21.61
C LEU A 69 -4.74 -5.08 23.10
N LEU A 70 -4.13 -3.94 23.45
CA LEU A 70 -3.91 -3.55 24.84
C LEU A 70 -5.22 -3.35 25.59
N ASP A 71 -6.20 -2.67 24.99
CA ASP A 71 -7.52 -2.46 25.58
C ASP A 71 -8.24 -3.80 25.86
N THR A 72 -8.16 -4.74 24.92
CA THR A 72 -8.71 -6.09 25.09
C THR A 72 -8.05 -6.84 26.23
N VAL A 73 -6.71 -6.77 26.34
CA VAL A 73 -5.96 -7.41 27.43
C VAL A 73 -6.30 -6.81 28.79
N LEU A 74 -6.36 -5.47 28.91
CA LEU A 74 -6.73 -4.79 30.15
C LEU A 74 -8.16 -5.10 30.59
N ARG A 75 -9.09 -5.16 29.63
CA ARG A 75 -10.49 -5.53 29.89
C ARG A 75 -10.61 -7.00 30.30
N SER A 76 -9.82 -7.90 29.72
CA SER A 76 -9.81 -9.32 30.11
C SER A 76 -9.30 -9.52 31.54
N GLN A 77 -8.27 -8.79 31.97
CA GLN A 77 -7.73 -8.84 33.33
C GLN A 77 -8.73 -8.34 34.38
N THR A 78 -9.43 -7.24 34.09
CA THR A 78 -10.44 -6.66 35.00
C THR A 78 -11.69 -7.53 35.12
N THR A 79 -12.10 -8.19 34.03
CA THR A 79 -13.26 -9.10 34.04
C THR A 79 -12.96 -10.39 34.83
N ALA A 80 -11.75 -10.96 34.67
CA ALA A 80 -11.34 -12.16 35.40
C ALA A 80 -11.28 -11.97 36.93
N GLN A 81 -11.01 -10.76 37.41
CA GLN A 81 -10.96 -10.44 38.84
C GLN A 81 -12.36 -10.29 39.48
N SER A 82 -13.37 -9.97 38.67
CA SER A 82 -14.74 -9.65 39.11
C SER A 82 -15.65 -10.88 39.21
N GLU A 83 -15.29 -12.00 38.57
CA GLU A 83 -16.13 -13.22 38.51
C GLU A 83 -16.02 -14.14 39.76
N SER A 84 -15.17 -13.78 40.74
CA SER A 84 -14.90 -14.65 41.90
C SER A 84 -15.92 -14.60 43.06
N LEU A 85 -17.02 -13.81 42.95
CA LEU A 85 -17.88 -13.50 44.10
C LEU A 85 -19.41 -13.63 43.92
N GLN A 86 -19.95 -14.20 42.83
CA GLN A 86 -21.41 -14.25 42.64
C GLN A 86 -22.03 -15.65 42.51
N ASN A 87 -23.09 -15.84 43.31
CA ASN A 87 -23.92 -17.03 43.51
C ASN A 87 -24.49 -17.61 42.20
N GLY A 88 -24.58 -18.95 42.14
CA GLY A 88 -24.92 -19.73 40.94
C GLY A 88 -26.32 -19.53 40.32
N GLN A 89 -27.21 -18.76 40.93
CA GLN A 89 -28.51 -18.39 40.33
C GLN A 89 -28.45 -17.06 39.57
N ASP A 90 -27.74 -16.06 40.10
CA ASP A 90 -27.45 -14.82 39.38
C ASP A 90 -26.51 -15.08 38.20
N GLN A 91 -25.65 -16.10 38.29
CA GLN A 91 -24.76 -16.51 37.20
C GLN A 91 -25.52 -16.91 35.92
N GLN A 92 -26.69 -17.55 36.02
CA GLN A 92 -27.46 -17.93 34.84
C GLN A 92 -28.05 -16.70 34.15
N LEU A 93 -28.66 -15.79 34.91
CA LEU A 93 -29.23 -14.55 34.37
C LEU A 93 -28.13 -13.63 33.79
N LEU A 94 -26.99 -13.54 34.48
CA LEU A 94 -25.82 -12.78 33.99
C LEU A 94 -25.23 -13.42 32.74
N MET A 95 -25.23 -14.75 32.64
CA MET A 95 -24.78 -15.48 31.45
C MET A 95 -25.73 -15.24 30.26
N GLU A 96 -27.04 -15.25 30.48
CA GLU A 96 -28.03 -14.90 29.44
C GLU A 96 -27.88 -13.45 28.98
N MET A 97 -27.71 -12.49 29.90
CA MET A 97 -27.46 -11.09 29.56
C MET A 97 -26.11 -10.90 28.83
N ARG A 98 -25.09 -11.68 29.18
CA ARG A 98 -23.79 -11.70 28.49
C ARG A 98 -23.92 -12.26 27.09
N GLU A 99 -24.68 -13.33 26.89
CA GLU A 99 -24.96 -13.86 25.55
C GLU A 99 -25.74 -12.84 24.71
N ALA A 100 -26.77 -12.21 25.28
CA ALA A 100 -27.54 -11.18 24.59
C ALA A 100 -26.66 -9.99 24.18
N SER A 101 -25.80 -9.50 25.07
CA SER A 101 -24.87 -8.40 24.77
C SER A 101 -23.76 -8.80 23.79
N SER A 102 -23.30 -10.05 23.85
CA SER A 102 -22.37 -10.62 22.87
C SER A 102 -23.02 -10.72 21.49
N LEU A 103 -24.29 -11.13 21.41
CA LEU A 103 -25.09 -11.21 20.18
C LEU A 103 -25.30 -9.82 19.58
N GLU A 104 -25.67 -8.83 20.39
CA GLU A 104 -25.82 -7.42 19.98
C GLU A 104 -24.51 -6.88 19.38
N ASN A 105 -23.38 -7.14 20.05
CA ASN A 105 -22.06 -6.75 19.57
C ASN A 105 -21.67 -7.47 18.27
N SER A 106 -21.98 -8.77 18.16
CA SER A 106 -21.80 -9.53 16.94
C SER A 106 -22.66 -8.99 15.80
N LEU A 107 -23.91 -8.62 16.07
CA LEU A 107 -24.84 -8.07 15.08
C LEU A 107 -24.40 -6.69 14.57
N ARG A 108 -23.92 -5.80 15.47
CA ARG A 108 -23.28 -4.54 15.07
C ARG A 108 -22.02 -4.79 14.24
N GLY A 109 -21.17 -5.73 14.65
CA GLY A 109 -19.96 -6.09 13.91
C GLY A 109 -20.25 -6.64 12.53
N THR A 110 -21.27 -7.50 12.39
CA THR A 110 -21.74 -8.02 11.10
C THR A 110 -22.32 -6.90 10.23
N SER A 111 -23.03 -5.93 10.82
CA SER A 111 -23.58 -4.79 10.08
C SER A 111 -22.47 -3.88 9.54
N GLU A 112 -21.44 -3.59 10.34
CA GLU A 112 -20.25 -2.84 9.90
C GLU A 112 -19.50 -3.60 8.79
N LEU A 113 -19.39 -4.93 8.91
CA LEU A 113 -18.78 -5.76 7.87
C LEU A 113 -19.58 -5.74 6.58
N LEU A 114 -20.92 -5.77 6.67
CA LEU A 114 -21.81 -5.70 5.52
C LEU A 114 -21.68 -4.33 4.83
N GLU A 115 -21.72 -3.25 5.59
CA GLU A 115 -21.51 -1.89 5.08
C GLU A 115 -20.14 -1.76 4.38
N ARG A 116 -19.08 -2.27 5.03
CA ARG A 116 -17.74 -2.28 4.44
C ARG A 116 -17.66 -3.15 3.18
N ALA A 117 -18.38 -4.27 3.13
CA ALA A 117 -18.47 -5.10 1.94
C ALA A 117 -19.21 -4.39 0.79
N TYR A 118 -20.26 -3.62 1.10
CA TYR A 118 -20.92 -2.76 0.12
C TYR A 118 -19.97 -1.71 -0.46
N TYR A 119 -19.26 -0.95 0.38
CA TYR A 119 -18.27 0.02 -0.09
C TYR A 119 -17.14 -0.64 -0.89
N THR A 120 -16.68 -1.82 -0.47
CA THR A 120 -15.63 -2.56 -1.20
C THR A 120 -16.15 -3.02 -2.56
N ARG A 121 -17.41 -3.49 -2.65
CA ARG A 121 -18.02 -3.88 -3.92
C ARG A 121 -18.12 -2.69 -4.88
N GLU A 122 -18.58 -1.55 -4.39
CA GLU A 122 -18.67 -0.33 -5.20
C GLU A 122 -17.31 0.14 -5.70
N ASP A 123 -16.28 0.11 -4.84
CA ASP A 123 -14.91 0.46 -5.21
C ASP A 123 -14.32 -0.52 -6.24
N LEU A 124 -14.62 -1.82 -6.14
CA LEU A 124 -14.22 -2.82 -7.15
C LEU A 124 -14.94 -2.59 -8.49
N ASP A 125 -16.22 -2.21 -8.49
CA ASP A 125 -16.95 -1.86 -9.72
C ASP A 125 -16.37 -0.58 -10.35
N ALA A 126 -16.04 0.43 -9.55
CA ALA A 126 -15.35 1.62 -10.04
C ALA A 126 -13.98 1.27 -10.64
N GLN A 127 -13.19 0.40 -9.98
CA GLN A 127 -11.92 -0.09 -10.49
C GLN A 127 -12.07 -0.88 -11.80
N ASN A 128 -13.13 -1.68 -11.96
CA ASN A 128 -13.42 -2.39 -13.21
C ASN A 128 -13.61 -1.41 -14.37
N SER A 129 -14.28 -0.27 -14.15
CA SER A 129 -14.43 0.77 -15.18
C SER A 129 -13.07 1.37 -15.59
N ILE A 130 -12.17 1.57 -14.62
CA ILE A 130 -10.80 2.05 -14.86
C ILE A 130 -10.01 1.02 -15.66
N LEU A 131 -10.08 -0.26 -15.29
CA LEU A 131 -9.43 -1.35 -16.03
C LEU A 131 -9.94 -1.44 -17.47
N GLY A 132 -11.25 -1.25 -17.68
CA GLY A 132 -11.84 -1.14 -19.02
C GLY A 132 -11.25 0.00 -19.83
N SER A 133 -11.09 1.18 -19.21
CA SER A 133 -10.47 2.35 -19.86
C SER A 133 -8.98 2.13 -20.20
N VAL A 134 -8.24 1.45 -19.32
CA VAL A 134 -6.84 1.09 -19.54
C VAL A 134 -6.72 0.06 -20.65
N SER A 135 -7.58 -0.96 -20.66
CA SER A 135 -7.66 -1.95 -21.74
C SER A 135 -7.93 -1.28 -23.09
N SER A 136 -8.90 -0.36 -23.16
CA SER A 136 -9.19 0.41 -24.37
C SER A 136 -7.97 1.23 -24.84
N ARG A 137 -7.28 1.93 -23.93
CA ARG A 137 -6.04 2.67 -24.27
C ARG A 137 -4.94 1.74 -24.78
N ILE A 138 -4.75 0.58 -24.16
CA ILE A 138 -3.77 -0.42 -24.61
C ILE A 138 -4.12 -0.94 -26.02
N SER A 139 -5.41 -1.21 -26.29
CA SER A 139 -5.86 -1.60 -27.62
C SER A 139 -5.58 -0.52 -28.67
N HIS A 140 -5.85 0.75 -28.34
CA HIS A 140 -5.49 1.88 -29.22
C HIS A 140 -3.97 2.05 -29.40
N LEU A 141 -3.17 1.76 -28.38
CA LEU A 141 -1.72 1.70 -28.52
C LEU A 141 -1.29 0.56 -29.46
N GLY A 142 -1.92 -0.61 -29.37
CA GLY A 142 -1.71 -1.73 -30.29
C GLY A 142 -2.00 -1.38 -31.74
N GLU A 143 -3.05 -0.60 -32.01
CA GLU A 143 -3.41 -0.10 -33.34
C GLU A 143 -2.43 0.97 -33.86
N THR A 144 -1.83 1.76 -32.97
CA THR A 144 -0.88 2.83 -33.32
C THR A 144 0.57 2.36 -33.40
N PHE A 145 0.93 1.25 -32.76
CA PHE A 145 2.23 0.56 -32.89
C PHE A 145 2.67 0.32 -34.35
N PRO A 146 1.83 -0.19 -35.28
CA PRO A 146 2.23 -0.38 -36.68
C PRO A 146 2.46 0.95 -37.43
N PHE A 147 1.85 2.06 -37.00
CA PHE A 147 2.10 3.38 -37.56
C PHE A 147 3.42 3.98 -37.03
N LEU A 148 3.69 3.84 -35.73
CA LEU A 148 4.98 4.18 -35.12
C LEU A 148 6.12 3.40 -35.77
N ASN A 149 5.96 2.09 -35.98
CA ASN A 149 6.93 1.27 -36.68
C ASN A 149 7.16 1.76 -38.13
N ARG A 150 6.10 2.20 -38.84
CA ARG A 150 6.23 2.80 -40.17
C ARG A 150 7.02 4.11 -40.16
N ILE A 151 6.81 4.99 -39.17
CA ILE A 151 7.57 6.24 -39.02
C ILE A 151 9.03 5.95 -38.68
N LEU A 152 9.28 5.06 -37.72
CA LEU A 152 10.62 4.67 -37.29
C LEU A 152 11.41 3.99 -38.44
N ARG A 153 10.75 3.14 -39.25
CA ARG A 153 11.31 2.61 -40.50
C ARG A 153 11.59 3.70 -41.52
N LYS A 154 10.70 4.67 -41.71
CA LYS A 154 10.92 5.78 -42.65
C LYS A 154 12.15 6.62 -42.29
N ALA A 155 12.35 6.89 -41.00
CA ALA A 155 13.51 7.64 -40.52
C ALA A 155 14.84 6.89 -40.77
N SER A 156 14.87 5.58 -40.54
CA SER A 156 16.06 4.75 -40.81
C SER A 156 16.33 4.56 -42.31
N VAL A 157 15.28 4.46 -43.14
CA VAL A 157 15.42 4.36 -44.60
C VAL A 157 15.94 5.65 -45.22
N ARG A 158 15.53 6.83 -44.73
CA ARG A 158 16.04 8.12 -45.24
C ARG A 158 17.55 8.25 -45.06
N ARG A 159 18.06 7.93 -43.86
CA ARG A 159 19.51 7.93 -43.58
C ARG A 159 20.29 6.94 -44.46
N ARG A 160 19.71 5.76 -44.74
CA ARG A 160 20.35 4.76 -45.62
C ARG A 160 20.43 5.22 -47.08
N ARG A 161 19.38 5.86 -47.60
CA ARG A 161 19.36 6.37 -48.98
C ARG A 161 20.44 7.43 -49.21
N ASP A 162 20.59 8.37 -48.29
CA ASP A 162 21.58 9.45 -48.43
C ASP A 162 23.02 8.92 -48.40
N SER A 163 23.31 7.93 -47.56
CA SER A 163 24.63 7.27 -47.51
C SER A 163 24.94 6.46 -48.77
N ILE A 164 23.94 5.81 -49.37
CA ILE A 164 24.13 5.06 -50.63
C ILE A 164 24.45 6.00 -51.78
N ILE A 165 23.75 7.13 -51.87
CA ILE A 165 24.01 8.15 -52.91
C ILE A 165 25.43 8.69 -52.77
N LEU A 166 25.86 9.04 -51.55
CA LEU A 166 27.21 9.52 -51.30
C LEU A 166 28.29 8.50 -51.71
N ALA A 167 28.10 7.21 -51.38
CA ALA A 167 29.03 6.15 -51.73
C ALA A 167 29.15 5.97 -53.26
N ILE A 168 28.05 6.04 -54.00
CA ILE A 168 28.06 5.96 -55.48
C ILE A 168 28.83 7.14 -56.07
N VAL A 169 28.60 8.36 -55.58
CA VAL A 169 29.28 9.56 -56.07
C VAL A 169 30.80 9.45 -55.83
N ILE A 170 31.22 9.08 -54.63
CA ILE A 170 32.65 8.89 -54.30
C ILE A 170 33.26 7.81 -55.20
N SER A 171 32.59 6.66 -55.33
CA SER A 171 33.07 5.56 -56.17
C SER A 171 33.22 5.99 -57.64
N PHE A 172 32.30 6.81 -58.16
CA PHE A 172 32.35 7.31 -59.53
C PHE A 172 33.55 8.24 -59.77
N PHE A 173 33.80 9.19 -58.85
CA PHE A 173 34.95 10.09 -58.95
C PHE A 173 36.29 9.35 -58.83
N VAL A 174 36.38 8.35 -57.94
CA VAL A 174 37.58 7.52 -57.81
C VAL A 174 37.86 6.74 -59.11
N LEU A 175 36.81 6.20 -59.75
CA LEU A 175 36.94 5.46 -61.02
C LEU A 175 37.41 6.38 -62.16
N LEU A 176 36.85 7.59 -62.26
CA LEU A 176 37.30 8.58 -63.24
C LEU A 176 38.75 9.00 -63.02
N PHE A 177 39.13 9.24 -61.76
CA PHE A 177 40.50 9.60 -61.43
C PHE A 177 41.49 8.49 -61.82
N TYR A 178 41.14 7.22 -61.57
CA TYR A 178 41.97 6.07 -61.96
C TYR A 178 42.10 5.88 -63.47
N PHE A 179 41.09 6.24 -64.27
CA PHE A 179 41.16 6.11 -65.72
C PHE A 179 41.87 7.27 -66.42
N PHE A 180 41.83 8.48 -65.84
CA PHE A 180 42.42 9.68 -66.43
C PHE A 180 43.82 10.02 -65.90
N HIS A 181 44.27 9.42 -64.79
CA HIS A 181 45.62 9.54 -64.26
C HIS A 181 46.40 8.23 -64.42
#